data_AF-A0A1Y5H4A4-F1
#
_entry.id   AF-A0A1Y5H4A4-F1
#
_cell.length_a   1.000
_cell.length_b   1.000
_cell.length_c   1.000
_cell.angle_alpha   90.00
_cell.angle_beta   90.00
_cell.angle_gamma   90.00
#
_symmetry.space_group_name_H-M   'P 1'
#
loop_
_entity.id
_entity.type
_entity.pdbx_description
1 polymer ?
#
loop_
_entity_poly.entity_id
_entity_poly.type
_entity_poly.pdbx_seq_one_letter_code
_entity_poly.pdbx_strand_id
1 'polypeptide(L)'
;MSDIKFSALWAVSGVVIGFSAISISYWLLHSTIPGYEFLAGPGIVAANFFSEEIDFWPKISIMLTGQYLAYFVAIFAVRKLIGFIGLFFQDSG
;
A
#
# COMPACT_ATOMS: atom_id res chain seq x y z
N MET A 1 -4.13 20.56 4.88
CA MET A 1 -3.37 19.39 5.42
C MET A 1 -2.13 19.20 4.55
N SER A 2 -0.93 18.98 5.11
CA SER A 2 0.28 18.84 4.29
C SER A 2 0.25 17.57 3.44
N ASP A 3 0.98 17.56 2.33
CA ASP A 3 1.02 16.42 1.39
C ASP A 3 1.49 15.13 2.04
N ILE A 4 2.47 15.26 2.94
CA ILE A 4 2.97 14.17 3.77
C ILE A 4 1.86 13.62 4.68
N LYS A 5 1.14 14.49 5.41
CA LYS A 5 0.08 14.07 6.34
C LYS A 5 -1.07 13.37 5.61
N PHE A 6 -1.47 13.90 4.46
CA PHE A 6 -2.51 13.30 3.64
C PHE A 6 -2.09 11.93 3.10
N SER A 7 -0.88 11.84 2.54
CA SER A 7 -0.37 10.58 1.97
C SER A 7 -0.21 9.52 3.05
N ALA A 8 0.26 9.89 4.25
CA ALA A 8 0.36 9.00 5.39
C ALA A 8 -1.01 8.48 5.85
N LEU A 9 -2.01 9.36 5.96
CA LEU A 9 -3.37 8.98 6.36
C LEU A 9 -3.97 7.95 5.39
N TRP A 10 -3.87 8.20 4.08
CA TRP A 10 -4.43 7.30 3.07
C TRP A 10 -3.62 6.01 2.92
N ALA A 11 -2.30 6.05 3.13
CA ALA A 11 -1.48 4.84 3.19
C ALA A 11 -1.92 3.91 4.33
N VAL A 12 -2.29 4.45 5.50
CA VAL A 12 -2.88 3.65 6.59
C VAL A 12 -4.18 2.98 6.15
N SER A 13 -5.07 3.68 5.44
CA SER A 13 -6.30 3.06 4.92
C SER A 13 -6.01 1.87 4.00
N GLY A 14 -5.01 1.98 3.13
CA GLY A 14 -4.58 0.87 2.27
C GLY A 14 -4.04 -0.32 3.08
N VAL A 15 -3.28 -0.07 4.14
CA VAL A 15 -2.80 -1.11 5.06
C VAL A 15 -3.96 -1.80 5.78
N VAL A 16 -4.96 -1.04 6.25
CA VAL A 16 -6.14 -1.61 6.92
C VAL A 16 -6.90 -2.54 5.96
N ILE A 17 -7.08 -2.14 4.71
CA ILE A 17 -7.73 -2.97 3.68
C ILE A 17 -6.92 -4.25 3.42
N GLY A 18 -5.61 -4.12 3.24
CA GLY A 18 -4.71 -5.27 3.06
C GLY A 18 -4.77 -6.23 4.24
N PHE A 19 -4.66 -5.70 5.46
CA PHE A 19 -4.77 -6.48 6.70
C PHE A 19 -6.10 -7.21 6.84
N SER A 20 -7.21 -6.54 6.56
CA SER A 20 -8.54 -7.16 6.58
C SER A 20 -8.66 -8.26 5.54
N ALA A 21 -8.15 -8.06 4.32
CA ALA A 21 -8.18 -9.08 3.27
C ALA A 21 -7.39 -10.33 3.65
N ILE A 22 -6.18 -10.17 4.21
CA ILE A 22 -5.38 -11.29 4.74
C ILE A 22 -6.13 -12.00 5.86
N SER A 23 -6.69 -11.24 6.80
CA SER A 23 -7.39 -11.79 7.96
C SER A 23 -8.60 -12.62 7.54
N ILE A 24 -9.39 -12.13 6.59
CA ILE A 24 -10.56 -12.85 6.07
C ILE A 24 -10.12 -14.10 5.29
N SER A 25 -9.08 -13.99 4.46
CA SER A 25 -8.52 -15.11 3.71
C SER A 25 -8.01 -16.21 4.64
N TYR A 26 -7.31 -15.83 5.71
CA TYR A 26 -6.71 -16.75 6.68
C TYR A 26 -7.73 -17.38 7.64
N TRP A 27 -8.61 -16.58 8.26
CA TRP A 27 -9.52 -17.05 9.31
C TRP A 27 -10.85 -17.58 8.79
N LEU A 28 -11.35 -17.06 7.66
CA LEU A 28 -12.73 -17.30 7.24
C LEU A 28 -12.81 -18.21 6.01
N LEU A 29 -12.04 -17.90 4.98
CA LEU A 29 -12.16 -18.57 3.67
C LEU A 29 -11.21 -19.75 3.49
N HIS A 30 -10.11 -19.80 4.25
CA HIS A 30 -9.00 -20.74 4.03
C HIS A 30 -8.57 -20.82 2.55
N SER A 31 -8.76 -19.72 1.82
CA SER A 31 -8.58 -19.60 0.37
C SER A 31 -8.35 -18.14 0.01
N THR A 32 -7.74 -17.89 -1.15
CA THR A 32 -7.37 -16.55 -1.61
C THR A 32 -8.60 -15.79 -2.07
N ILE A 33 -8.78 -14.57 -1.55
CA ILE A 33 -9.87 -13.68 -2.00
C ILE A 33 -9.55 -13.21 -3.43
N PRO A 34 -10.48 -13.30 -4.39
CA PRO A 34 -10.26 -12.75 -5.73
C PRO A 34 -10.00 -11.23 -5.64
N GLY A 35 -8.90 -10.78 -6.25
CA GLY A 35 -8.44 -9.39 -6.17
C GLY A 35 -7.53 -9.07 -4.97
N TYR A 36 -7.28 -10.04 -4.09
CA TYR A 36 -6.32 -9.90 -2.98
C TYR A 36 -4.93 -9.47 -3.47
N GLU A 37 -4.42 -10.10 -4.54
CA GLU A 37 -3.10 -9.80 -5.08
C GLU A 37 -2.97 -8.37 -5.60
N PHE A 38 -4.07 -7.76 -6.05
CA PHE A 38 -4.04 -6.36 -6.48
C PHE A 38 -3.94 -5.41 -5.29
N LEU A 39 -4.70 -5.69 -4.22
CA LEU A 39 -4.71 -4.87 -3.01
C LEU A 39 -3.46 -5.07 -2.16
N ALA A 40 -3.05 -6.31 -1.92
CA ALA A 40 -1.88 -6.65 -1.10
C ALA A 40 -0.59 -6.74 -1.92
N GLY A 41 -0.65 -6.64 -3.24
CA GLY A 41 0.48 -6.83 -4.17
C GLY A 41 1.77 -6.10 -3.77
N PRO A 42 1.74 -4.80 -3.43
CA PRO A 42 2.94 -4.09 -3.01
C PRO A 42 3.56 -4.68 -1.73
N GLY A 43 2.72 -5.13 -0.81
CA GLY A 43 3.15 -5.84 0.40
C GLY A 43 3.74 -7.22 0.07
N ILE A 44 3.07 -7.99 -0.80
CA ILE A 44 3.53 -9.32 -1.23
C ILE A 44 4.92 -9.21 -1.88
N VAL A 45 5.11 -8.23 -2.76
CA VAL A 45 6.41 -7.95 -3.37
C VAL A 45 7.46 -7.63 -2.31
N ALA A 46 7.12 -6.81 -1.31
CA ALA A 46 8.03 -6.51 -0.21
C ALA A 46 8.41 -7.76 0.61
N ALA A 47 7.45 -8.64 0.89
CA ALA A 47 7.68 -9.88 1.59
C ALA A 47 8.52 -10.88 0.78
N ASN A 48 8.38 -10.90 -0.55
CA ASN A 48 9.11 -11.79 -1.46
C ASN A 48 10.62 -11.47 -1.57
N PHE A 49 11.07 -10.28 -1.12
CA PHE A 49 12.51 -10.00 -1.00
C PHE A 49 13.17 -10.79 0.13
N PHE A 50 12.39 -11.42 0.99
CA PHE A 50 12.87 -12.20 2.11
C PHE A 50 12.59 -13.69 1.92
N SER A 51 13.33 -14.53 2.65
CA SER A 51 13.22 -15.99 2.53
C SER A 51 11.80 -16.50 2.81
N GLU A 52 11.39 -17.54 2.10
CA GLU A 52 10.12 -18.24 2.36
C GLU A 52 10.10 -18.94 3.72
N GLU A 53 11.28 -19.20 4.31
CA GLU A 53 11.43 -19.85 5.62
C GLU A 53 11.12 -18.94 6.81
N ILE A 54 10.70 -17.71 6.57
CA ILE A 54 10.37 -16.76 7.64
C ILE A 54 9.02 -17.14 8.27
N ASP A 55 9.01 -17.14 9.61
CA ASP A 55 7.80 -17.31 10.39
C ASP A 55 6.67 -16.37 9.94
N PHE A 56 5.44 -16.83 10.10
CA PHE A 56 4.25 -16.12 9.63
C PHE A 56 4.17 -14.66 10.11
N TRP A 57 4.38 -14.40 11.40
CA TRP A 57 4.22 -13.07 12.00
C TRP A 57 5.26 -12.04 11.51
N PRO A 58 6.57 -12.35 11.46
CA PRO A 58 7.53 -11.50 10.79
C PRO A 58 7.20 -11.24 9.32
N LYS A 59 6.74 -12.26 8.59
CA LYS A 59 6.36 -12.12 7.16
C LYS A 59 5.20 -11.14 6.98
N ILE A 60 4.16 -11.23 7.81
CA ILE A 60 3.04 -10.27 7.81
C ILE A 60 3.51 -8.85 8.16
N SER A 61 4.42 -8.70 9.12
CA SER A 61 4.94 -7.38 9.51
C SER A 61 5.70 -6.69 8.37
N ILE A 62 6.54 -7.44 7.66
CA ILE A 62 7.24 -6.97 6.46
C ILE A 62 6.23 -6.61 5.37
N MET A 63 5.24 -7.46 5.15
CA MET A 63 4.22 -7.26 4.13
C MET A 63 3.42 -5.97 4.37
N LEU A 64 2.94 -5.74 5.60
CA LEU A 64 2.18 -4.53 5.96
C LEU A 64 3.04 -3.27 5.88
N THR A 65 4.31 -3.36 6.29
CA THR A 65 5.25 -2.23 6.22
C THR A 65 5.58 -1.87 4.77
N GLY A 66 5.85 -2.87 3.94
CA GLY A 66 6.08 -2.68 2.51
C GLY A 66 4.86 -2.08 1.81
N GLN A 67 3.66 -2.58 2.14
CA GLN A 67 2.40 -2.06 1.63
C GLN A 67 2.17 -0.60 2.03
N TYR A 68 2.43 -0.25 3.29
CA TYR A 68 2.37 1.14 3.76
C TYR A 68 3.28 2.06 2.95
N LEU A 69 4.56 1.69 2.82
CA LEU A 69 5.56 2.50 2.12
C LEU A 69 5.20 2.68 0.65
N ALA A 70 4.76 1.61 -0.02
CA ALA A 70 4.35 1.67 -1.41
C ALA A 70 3.16 2.62 -1.61
N TYR A 71 2.11 2.51 -0.78
CA TYR A 71 0.98 3.43 -0.88
C TYR A 71 1.35 4.86 -0.53
N PHE A 72 2.17 5.06 0.49
CA PHE A 72 2.64 6.39 0.87
C PHE A 72 3.38 7.06 -0.29
N VAL A 73 4.35 6.37 -0.90
CA VAL A 73 5.12 6.89 -2.03
C VAL A 73 4.23 7.12 -3.25
N ALA A 74 3.35 6.18 -3.58
CA ALA A 74 2.46 6.30 -4.73
C ALA A 74 1.52 7.51 -4.59
N ILE A 75 0.86 7.67 -3.45
CA ILE A 75 -0.06 8.78 -3.19
C ILE A 75 0.70 10.11 -3.17
N PHE A 76 1.87 10.14 -2.52
CA PHE A 76 2.71 11.34 -2.48
C PHE A 76 3.17 11.76 -3.88
N ALA A 77 3.61 10.80 -4.70
CA ALA A 77 4.03 11.04 -6.09
C ALA A 77 2.87 11.58 -6.93
N VAL A 78 1.68 10.95 -6.85
CA VAL A 78 0.47 11.42 -7.56
C VAL A 78 0.12 12.85 -7.15
N ARG A 79 0.14 13.17 -5.85
CA ARG A 79 -0.16 14.53 -5.39
C ARG A 79 0.85 15.56 -5.90
N LYS A 80 2.13 15.21 -5.90
CA LYS A 80 3.19 16.08 -6.40
C LYS A 80 3.08 16.30 -7.91
N LEU A 81 2.71 15.26 -8.66
CA LEU A 81 2.44 15.34 -10.11
C LEU A 81 1.23 16.23 -10.39
N ILE A 82 0.12 16.08 -9.66
CA ILE A 82 -1.06 16.93 -9.83
C ILE A 82 -0.72 18.40 -9.55
N GLY A 83 0.05 18.68 -8.49
CA GLY A 83 0.51 20.04 -8.19
C GLY A 83 1.40 20.62 -9.29
N PHE A 84 2.33 19.82 -9.82
CA PHE A 84 3.21 20.23 -10.92
C PHE A 84 2.43 20.52 -12.22
N ILE A 85 1.49 19.64 -12.58
CA ILE A 85 0.65 19.80 -13.76
C ILE A 85 -0.26 21.04 -13.61
N GLY A 86 -0.83 21.26 -12.43
CA GLY A 86 -1.66 22.44 -12.16
C GLY A 86 -0.92 23.76 -12.35
N LEU A 87 0.35 23.82 -11.93
CA LEU A 87 1.23 24.98 -12.17
C LEU A 87 1.51 25.18 -13.66
N PHE A 88 1.78 24.10 -14.40
CA PHE A 88 2.10 24.16 -15.83
C PHE A 88 0.96 24.76 -16.67
N PHE A 89 -0.29 24.43 -16.33
CA PHE A 89 -1.46 24.99 -17.02
C PHE A 89 -1.80 26.43 -16.61
N GLN A 90 -1.32 26.90 -15.45
CA GLN A 90 -1.58 28.26 -14.98
C GLN A 90 -0.66 29.31 -15.65
N ASP A 91 0.57 28.93 -16.01
CA ASP A 91 1.51 29.78 -16.76
C ASP A 91 1.25 29.83 -18.27
N SER A 92 0.26 29.07 -18.77
CA SER A 92 -0.04 28.92 -20.20
C SER A 92 -1.19 29.82 -20.70
N GLY A 93 -1.77 30.67 -19.85
CA GLY A 93 -2.89 31.57 -20.17
C GLY A 93 -2.60 33.02 -19.83
#